data_AF-A0A2D5Z4L9-F1
#
_entry.id   AF-A0A2D5Z4L9-F1
#
_cell.length_a   1.000
_cell.length_b   1.000
_cell.length_c   1.000
_cell.angle_alpha   90.00
_cell.angle_beta   90.00
_cell.angle_gamma   90.00
#
_symmetry.space_group_name_H-M   'P 1'
#
loop_
_entity.id
_entity.type
_entity.pdbx_description
1 polymer ?
#
loop_
_entity_poly.entity_id
_entity_poly.type
_entity_poly.pdbx_seq_one_letter_code
_entity_poly.pdbx_strand_id
1 'polypeptide(L)'
;MNRLKQHCERWLETARRKLEAGGLGGADLDALGRILDDAPPGCRQRLLYLHANGPSLHAKIIGMALHEPVKGGRELAGQRDEWPYDTVHDAILDGWQIVHFPQQLAPFDDREVDMIGFEFIGQKWSSDDGDD
;
A
#
# COMPACT_ATOMS: atom_id res chain seq x y z
N MET A 1 3.83 -15.18 -8.17
CA MET A 1 2.60 -15.58 -7.43
C MET A 1 3.00 -15.78 -5.97
N ASN A 2 2.40 -15.04 -5.02
CA ASN A 2 2.86 -14.95 -3.64
C ASN A 2 2.79 -16.32 -2.91
N ARG A 3 3.94 -16.79 -2.38
CA ARG A 3 4.09 -18.09 -1.69
C ARG A 3 3.17 -18.22 -0.47
N LEU A 4 2.97 -17.13 0.27
CA LEU A 4 2.05 -17.06 1.40
C LEU A 4 0.60 -17.27 0.95
N LYS A 5 0.19 -16.59 -0.13
CA LYS A 5 -1.16 -16.74 -0.71
C LYS A 5 -1.46 -18.20 -1.06
N GLN A 6 -0.52 -18.90 -1.70
CA GLN A 6 -0.67 -20.32 -2.06
C GLN A 6 -0.73 -21.25 -0.84
N HIS A 7 -0.02 -20.94 0.25
CA HIS A 7 -0.14 -21.71 1.49
C HIS A 7 -1.48 -21.46 2.19
N CYS A 8 -1.93 -20.22 2.25
CA CYS A 8 -3.23 -19.86 2.81
C CYS A 8 -4.38 -20.51 2.03
N GLU A 9 -4.35 -20.50 0.69
CA GLU A 9 -5.37 -21.13 -0.15
C GLU A 9 -5.45 -22.65 0.08
N ARG A 10 -4.30 -23.34 0.12
CA ARG A 10 -4.24 -24.79 0.42
C ARG A 10 -4.71 -25.13 1.83
N TRP A 11 -4.34 -24.29 2.81
CA TRP A 11 -4.81 -24.45 4.17
C TRP A 11 -6.33 -24.27 4.26
N LEU A 12 -6.89 -23.24 3.62
CA LEU A 12 -8.32 -22.96 3.59
C LEU A 12 -9.13 -24.12 2.97
N GLU A 13 -8.64 -24.70 1.87
CA GLU A 13 -9.29 -25.85 1.23
C GLU A 13 -9.30 -27.07 2.17
N THR A 14 -8.22 -27.28 2.91
CA THR A 14 -8.13 -28.37 3.90
C THR A 14 -9.01 -28.12 5.11
N ALA A 15 -9.04 -26.88 5.62
CA ALA A 15 -9.86 -26.48 6.74
C ALA A 15 -11.36 -26.62 6.43
N ARG A 16 -11.81 -26.26 5.23
CA ARG A 16 -13.21 -26.44 4.80
C ARG A 16 -13.64 -27.90 4.81
N ARG A 17 -12.83 -28.81 4.26
CA ARG A 17 -13.10 -30.26 4.30
C ARG A 17 -13.18 -30.79 5.73
N LYS A 18 -12.29 -30.34 6.62
CA LYS A 18 -12.31 -30.74 8.02
C LYS A 18 -13.51 -30.17 8.77
N LEU A 19 -13.93 -28.95 8.46
CA LEU A 19 -15.11 -28.33 9.05
C LEU A 19 -16.39 -29.10 8.68
N GLU A 20 -16.55 -29.47 7.41
CA GLU A 20 -17.68 -30.30 6.93
C GLU A 20 -17.69 -31.68 7.59
N ALA A 21 -16.52 -32.26 7.84
CA ALA A 21 -16.36 -33.52 8.57
C ALA A 21 -16.46 -33.40 10.10
N GLY A 22 -16.67 -32.19 10.65
CA GLY A 22 -16.72 -31.93 12.09
C GLY A 22 -15.39 -32.09 12.83
N GLY A 23 -14.27 -32.12 12.11
CA GLY A 23 -12.93 -32.41 12.63
C GLY A 23 -11.96 -31.23 12.64
N LEU A 24 -12.44 -30.00 12.41
CA LEU A 24 -11.60 -28.80 12.52
C LEU A 24 -11.28 -28.55 14.00
N GLY A 25 -10.00 -28.57 14.37
CA GLY A 25 -9.56 -28.43 15.76
C GLY A 25 -8.48 -27.37 15.96
N GLY A 26 -8.05 -27.18 17.22
CA GLY A 26 -7.01 -26.21 17.58
C GLY A 26 -5.71 -26.38 16.80
N ALA A 27 -5.29 -27.64 16.54
CA ALA A 27 -4.08 -27.92 15.76
C ALA A 27 -4.13 -27.41 14.31
N ASP A 28 -5.32 -27.29 13.72
CA ASP A 28 -5.50 -26.70 12.39
C ASP A 28 -5.30 -25.18 12.44
N LEU A 29 -5.78 -24.54 13.52
CA LEU A 29 -5.58 -23.11 13.76
C LEU A 29 -4.11 -22.80 14.09
N ASP A 30 -3.43 -23.66 14.85
CA ASP A 30 -1.99 -23.54 15.10
C ASP A 30 -1.18 -23.69 13.80
N ALA A 31 -1.65 -24.52 12.87
CA ALA A 31 -1.04 -24.64 11.55
C ALA A 31 -1.23 -23.37 10.70
N LEU A 32 -2.37 -22.67 10.85
CA LEU A 32 -2.55 -21.34 10.25
C LEU A 32 -1.58 -20.32 10.86
N GLY A 33 -1.45 -20.31 12.19
CA GLY A 33 -0.49 -19.46 12.89
C GLY A 33 0.93 -19.63 12.34
N ARG A 34 1.39 -20.87 12.20
CA ARG A 34 2.70 -21.18 11.59
C ARG A 34 2.84 -20.70 10.14
N ILE A 35 1.77 -20.79 9.33
CA ILE A 35 1.79 -20.27 7.95
C ILE A 35 1.94 -18.74 7.94
N LEU A 36 1.32 -18.06 8.91
CA LEU A 36 1.42 -16.60 9.06
C LEU A 36 2.77 -16.17 9.66
N ASP A 37 3.34 -16.97 10.56
CA ASP A 37 4.66 -16.73 11.17
C ASP A 37 5.82 -17.05 10.22
N ASP A 38 5.63 -18.00 9.28
CA ASP A 38 6.55 -18.30 8.18
C ASP A 38 6.52 -17.21 7.08
N ALA A 39 5.63 -16.24 7.17
CA ALA A 39 5.74 -15.03 6.36
C ALA A 39 7.01 -14.28 6.78
N PRO A 40 7.83 -13.78 5.83
CA PRO A 40 9.05 -13.08 6.18
C PRO A 40 8.77 -11.97 7.20
N PRO A 41 9.61 -11.82 8.24
CA PRO A 41 9.40 -10.78 9.24
C PRO A 41 9.39 -9.41 8.56
N GLY A 42 8.37 -8.64 8.89
CA GLY A 42 8.31 -7.20 8.61
C GLY A 42 7.53 -6.87 7.35
N CYS A 43 6.20 -6.79 7.47
CA CYS A 43 5.46 -5.87 6.61
C CYS A 43 6.07 -4.48 6.82
N ARG A 44 6.78 -3.97 5.81
CA ARG A 44 7.32 -2.62 5.85
C ARG A 44 6.32 -1.67 5.23
N GLN A 45 6.28 -0.44 5.77
CA GLN A 45 5.39 0.59 5.26
C GLN A 45 6.05 1.27 4.06
N ARG A 46 5.41 1.17 2.89
CA ARG A 46 5.72 2.02 1.73
C ARG A 46 4.91 3.30 1.85
N LEU A 47 5.50 4.42 1.44
CA LEU A 47 4.80 5.70 1.38
C LEU A 47 4.77 6.21 -0.05
N LEU A 48 3.62 6.73 -0.46
CA LEU A 48 3.40 7.35 -1.75
C LEU A 48 2.95 8.80 -1.51
N TYR A 49 3.74 9.74 -1.97
CA TYR A 49 3.44 11.17 -1.95
C TYR A 49 2.83 11.55 -3.27
N LEU A 50 1.63 12.15 -3.24
CA LEU A 50 0.88 12.57 -4.42
C LEU A 50 0.52 14.04 -4.30
N HIS A 51 1.03 14.87 -5.19
CA HIS A 51 0.60 16.25 -5.34
C HIS A 51 -0.44 16.34 -6.45
N ALA A 52 -1.65 16.80 -6.13
CA ALA A 52 -2.72 16.99 -7.09
C ALA A 52 -3.00 18.48 -7.34
N ASN A 53 -3.58 18.79 -8.49
CA ASN A 53 -4.00 20.16 -8.84
C ASN A 53 -5.33 20.61 -8.21
N GLY A 54 -5.89 19.80 -7.31
CA GLY A 54 -7.14 20.08 -6.60
C GLY A 54 -7.28 19.18 -5.37
N PRO A 55 -8.18 19.52 -4.43
CA PRO A 55 -8.39 18.74 -3.20
C PRO A 55 -9.23 17.47 -3.42
N SER A 56 -9.73 17.25 -4.64
CA SER A 56 -10.52 16.07 -4.99
C SER A 56 -9.62 14.85 -5.18
N LEU A 57 -10.09 13.66 -4.79
CA LEU A 57 -9.41 12.39 -5.10
C LEU A 57 -9.31 12.12 -6.61
N HIS A 58 -10.19 12.75 -7.40
CA HIS A 58 -10.18 12.67 -8.87
C HIS A 58 -9.40 13.83 -9.51
N ALA A 59 -8.78 14.72 -8.73
CA ALA A 59 -7.92 15.76 -9.26
C ALA A 59 -6.67 15.13 -9.90
N LYS A 60 -6.13 15.82 -10.90
CA LYS A 60 -4.99 15.32 -11.67
C LYS A 60 -3.72 15.40 -10.85
N ILE A 61 -2.94 14.32 -10.83
CA ILE A 61 -1.62 14.30 -10.22
C ILE A 61 -0.63 15.15 -11.06
N ILE A 62 0.12 15.99 -10.36
CA ILE A 62 1.14 16.90 -10.90
C ILE A 62 2.52 16.66 -10.29
N GLY A 63 2.62 15.79 -9.28
CA GLY A 63 3.87 15.34 -8.66
C GLY A 63 3.67 14.02 -7.94
N MET A 64 4.65 13.12 -8.02
CA MET A 64 4.63 11.84 -7.32
C MET A 64 6.03 11.49 -6.81
N ALA A 65 6.10 10.99 -5.58
CA ALA A 65 7.31 10.35 -5.05
C ALA A 65 6.95 9.06 -4.30
N LEU A 66 7.74 8.02 -4.50
CA LEU A 66 7.59 6.73 -3.83
C LEU A 66 8.76 6.50 -2.87
N HIS A 67 8.45 6.23 -1.61
CA HIS A 67 9.39 5.78 -0.61
C HIS A 67 9.32 4.26 -0.46
N GLU A 68 10.43 3.60 -0.81
CA GLU A 68 10.63 2.18 -0.55
C GLU A 68 11.46 1.98 0.73
N PRO A 69 10.98 1.17 1.70
CA PRO A 69 11.62 0.99 3.00
C PRO A 69 12.83 0.04 2.94
N VAL A 70 13.74 0.27 2.00
CA VAL A 70 14.97 -0.50 1.76
C VAL A 70 16.20 0.29 2.23
N LYS A 71 17.18 -0.38 2.82
CA LYS A 71 18.38 0.28 3.36
C LYS A 71 19.19 0.89 2.21
N GLY A 72 19.46 2.19 2.30
CA GLY A 72 20.14 2.93 1.22
C GLY A 72 19.25 3.27 0.02
N GLY A 73 17.94 2.96 0.09
CA GLY A 73 16.95 3.40 -0.87
C GLY A 73 16.85 4.93 -0.93
N ARG A 74 16.50 5.44 -2.10
CA ARG A 74 16.20 6.86 -2.33
C ARG A 74 14.73 7.00 -2.67
N GLU A 75 14.15 8.15 -2.37
CA GLU A 75 12.84 8.52 -2.90
C GLU A 75 12.90 8.53 -4.42
N LEU A 76 11.98 7.79 -5.04
CA LEU A 76 11.84 7.73 -6.48
C LEU A 76 10.84 8.81 -6.91
N ALA A 77 11.36 9.96 -7.32
CA ALA A 77 10.61 10.96 -8.06
C ALA A 77 10.70 10.62 -9.56
N GLY A 78 9.68 9.96 -10.10
CA GLY A 78 9.63 9.62 -11.53
C GLY A 78 9.34 10.85 -12.40
N GLN A 79 9.65 10.78 -13.70
CA GLN A 79 9.12 11.77 -14.65
C GLN A 79 7.63 11.49 -14.88
N ARG A 80 6.87 12.52 -15.29
CA ARG A 80 5.40 12.42 -15.44
C ARG A 80 4.94 11.25 -16.30
N ASP A 81 5.68 10.96 -17.37
CA ASP A 81 5.34 9.91 -18.33
C ASP A 81 5.56 8.48 -17.76
N GLU A 82 6.18 8.36 -16.59
CA GLU A 82 6.47 7.10 -15.89
C GLU A 82 5.53 6.85 -14.70
N TRP A 83 4.64 7.78 -14.38
CA TRP A 83 3.76 7.65 -13.22
C TRP A 83 2.63 6.64 -13.48
N PRO A 84 2.37 5.69 -12.56
CA PRO A 84 1.33 4.67 -12.74
C PRO A 84 -0.09 5.18 -12.47
N TYR A 85 -0.25 6.41 -11.97
CA TYR A 85 -1.54 6.95 -11.53
C TYR A 85 -1.78 8.35 -12.10
N ASP A 86 -2.97 8.58 -12.67
CA ASP A 86 -3.42 9.90 -13.13
C ASP A 86 -4.09 10.70 -12.01
N THR A 87 -4.72 9.99 -11.07
CA THR A 87 -5.46 10.54 -9.92
C THR A 87 -5.14 9.78 -8.62
N VAL A 88 -5.43 10.40 -7.47
CA VAL A 88 -5.33 9.74 -6.16
C VAL A 88 -6.29 8.54 -6.07
N HIS A 89 -7.43 8.63 -6.75
CA HIS A 89 -8.38 7.54 -6.87
C HIS A 89 -7.76 6.28 -7.50
N ASP A 90 -6.92 6.42 -8.53
CA ASP A 90 -6.25 5.28 -9.18
C ASP A 90 -5.30 4.55 -8.21
N ALA A 91 -4.57 5.30 -7.38
CA ALA A 91 -3.73 4.73 -6.33
C ALA A 91 -4.57 3.96 -5.29
N ILE A 92 -5.73 4.49 -4.90
CA ILE A 92 -6.65 3.79 -3.99
C ILE A 92 -7.15 2.48 -4.60
N LEU A 93 -7.47 2.47 -5.91
CA LEU A 93 -7.89 1.25 -6.61
C LEU A 93 -6.76 0.19 -6.64
N ASP A 94 -5.50 0.62 -6.70
CA ASP A 94 -4.34 -0.27 -6.56
C ASP A 94 -4.07 -0.68 -5.10
N GLY A 95 -4.90 -0.27 -4.15
CA GLY A 95 -4.83 -0.69 -2.75
C GLY A 95 -3.94 0.17 -1.88
N TRP A 96 -3.60 1.39 -2.31
CA TRP A 96 -3.03 2.40 -1.40
C TRP A 96 -4.10 2.90 -0.42
N GLN A 97 -3.70 3.12 0.83
CA GLN A 97 -4.54 3.68 1.88
C GLN A 97 -4.11 5.12 2.16
N ILE A 98 -5.03 6.08 2.05
CA ILE A 98 -4.69 7.49 2.33
C ILE A 98 -4.58 7.71 3.84
N VAL A 99 -3.42 8.20 4.28
CA VAL A 99 -3.10 8.52 5.69
C VAL A 99 -2.97 10.02 5.94
N HIS A 100 -2.87 10.81 4.89
CA HIS A 100 -2.88 12.28 4.96
C HIS A 100 -3.71 12.85 3.83
N PHE A 101 -4.65 13.74 4.18
CA PHE A 101 -5.41 14.56 3.24
C PHE A 101 -4.85 15.99 3.29
N PRO A 102 -4.89 16.73 2.17
CA PRO A 102 -4.36 18.08 2.11
C PRO A 102 -5.05 18.98 3.14
N GLN A 103 -4.27 19.81 3.83
CA GLN A 103 -4.84 20.83 4.73
C GLN A 103 -5.65 21.84 3.92
N GLN A 104 -6.96 21.93 4.18
CA GLN A 104 -7.83 22.96 3.59
C GLN A 104 -7.62 24.31 4.30
N LEU A 105 -6.41 24.90 4.22
CA LEU A 105 -6.24 26.29 4.65
C LEU A 105 -6.68 27.21 3.50
N ALA A 106 -7.49 28.21 3.86
CA ALA A 106 -8.23 29.13 2.99
C ALA A 106 -7.33 29.92 2.01
N PRO A 107 -7.90 30.66 1.02
CA PRO A 107 -7.29 30.92 -0.27
C PRO A 107 -5.94 31.63 -0.15
N PHE A 108 -5.02 31.09 -0.92
CA PHE A 108 -3.69 31.60 -1.15
C PHE A 108 -3.72 33.08 -1.61
N ASP A 109 -2.91 33.95 -1.01
CA ASP A 109 -2.70 35.34 -1.43
C ASP A 109 -1.85 35.33 -2.71
N ASP A 110 -2.35 35.96 -3.79
CA ASP A 110 -1.88 35.89 -5.18
C ASP A 110 -0.43 36.38 -5.42
N ARG A 111 0.37 36.63 -4.38
CA ARG A 111 1.65 37.34 -4.53
C ARG A 111 2.90 36.51 -4.35
N GLU A 112 2.98 35.51 -3.49
CA GLU A 112 4.22 34.72 -3.37
C GLU A 112 3.99 33.38 -2.65
N VAL A 113 3.71 32.29 -3.37
CA VAL A 113 4.18 30.91 -3.08
C VAL A 113 3.86 30.11 -4.35
N ASP A 114 4.89 29.54 -4.96
CA ASP A 114 4.76 28.46 -5.93
C ASP A 114 3.86 27.38 -5.36
N MET A 115 2.59 27.36 -5.78
CA MET A 115 1.52 26.54 -5.22
C MET A 115 1.95 25.07 -5.15
N ILE A 116 2.45 24.66 -3.98
CA ILE A 116 2.69 23.27 -3.64
C ILE A 116 1.30 22.64 -3.71
N GLY A 117 1.08 21.79 -4.71
CA GLY A 117 -0.23 21.17 -4.96
C GLY A 117 -0.79 20.46 -3.73
N PHE A 118 -2.06 20.10 -3.79
CA PHE A 118 -2.76 19.40 -2.72
C PHE A 118 -2.07 18.04 -2.47
N GLU A 119 -1.37 17.92 -1.34
CA GLU A 119 -0.61 16.72 -1.00
C GLU A 119 -1.49 15.66 -0.33
N PHE A 120 -1.45 14.46 -0.88
CA PHE A 120 -1.97 13.25 -0.29
C PHE A 120 -0.81 12.31 0.01
N ILE A 121 -0.85 11.66 1.18
CA ILE A 121 0.11 10.62 1.53
C ILE A 121 -0.65 9.29 1.59
N GLY A 122 -0.24 8.35 0.74
CA GLY A 122 -0.70 6.98 0.72
C GLY A 122 0.28 6.05 1.45
N GLN A 123 -0.25 5.03 2.11
CA GLN A 123 0.53 3.90 2.62
C GLN A 123 0.12 2.59 1.95
N LYS A 124 1.06 1.68 1.80
CA LYS A 124 0.81 0.29 1.42
C LYS A 124 1.81 -0.60 2.15
N TRP A 125 1.34 -1.74 2.67
CA TRP A 125 2.22 -2.71 3.31
C TRP A 125 2.86 -3.58 2.24
N SER A 126 4.19 -3.64 2.21
CA SER A 126 4.92 -4.64 1.43
C SER A 126 5.43 -5.75 2.33
N SER A 127 5.16 -6.99 1.93
CA SER A 127 5.92 -8.14 2.42
C SER A 127 7.34 -8.03 1.86
N ASP A 128 8.31 -7.87 2.74
CA ASP A 128 9.73 -7.82 2.38
C ASP A 128 10.16 -9.21 1.89
N ASP A 129 10.30 -9.39 0.57
CA ASP A 129 11.14 -10.46 0.03
C ASP A 129 12.58 -9.93 0.12
N GLY A 130 13.14 -9.96 1.34
CA GLY A 130 14.52 -9.56 1.59
C GLY A 130 15.47 -10.48 0.86
N ASP A 131 15.89 -10.07 -0.34
CA ASP A 131 17.05 -10.62 -1.04
C ASP A 131 18.25 -9.72 -0.67
N ASP A 132 18.90 -10.07 0.45
CA ASP A 132 20.32 -9.81 0.73
C ASP A 132 20.85 -10.87 1.72
#